data_AF-A0A7K3LZ54-F1
#
_entry.id   AF-A0A7K3LZ54-F1
#
_cell.length_a   1.000
_cell.length_b   1.000
_cell.length_c   1.000
_cell.angle_alpha   90.00
_cell.angle_beta   90.00
_cell.angle_gamma   90.00
#
_symmetry.space_group_name_H-M   'P 1'
#
loop_
_entity.id
_entity.type
_entity.pdbx_description
1 polymer ?
#
loop_
_entity_poly.entity_id
_entity_poly.type
_entity_poly.pdbx_seq_one_letter_code
_entity_poly.pdbx_strand_id
1 'polypeptide(L)'
;MDDPTAADHTLLADLRDALNRLDPPPAHLLDAAYNSLDWMDADAALAELVADSAVAAGVAIRAAQPPRVLTFDAGGATLVVEILTETQRSGAQPRRRVVGQLLPPGVADVEVRGTDGARVQVRSDAHGRFRATDVPAGSIAFSCRFDDPERNPFVTRWTGPGQQ
;
A
#
# COMPACT_ATOMS: atom_id res chain seq x y z
N MET A 1 39.72 16.61 -25.36
CA MET A 1 39.56 15.31 -24.69
C MET A 1 38.06 15.16 -24.54
N ASP A 2 37.43 14.50 -25.51
CA ASP A 2 35.98 14.31 -25.51
C ASP A 2 35.62 13.45 -24.30
N ASP A 3 34.79 14.00 -23.43
CA ASP A 3 34.26 13.27 -22.28
C ASP A 3 33.21 12.28 -22.82
N PRO A 4 33.49 10.96 -22.80
CA PRO A 4 32.58 9.97 -23.36
C PRO A 4 31.20 10.02 -22.68
N THR A 5 31.13 10.47 -21.43
CA THR A 5 29.88 10.60 -20.68
C THR A 5 29.03 11.77 -21.19
N ALA A 6 29.65 12.88 -21.61
CA ALA A 6 28.94 14.02 -22.19
C ALA A 6 28.38 13.72 -23.60
N ALA A 7 29.13 12.96 -24.40
CA ALA A 7 28.67 12.49 -25.70
C ALA A 7 27.49 11.51 -25.56
N ASP A 8 27.56 10.58 -24.61
CA ASP A 8 26.47 9.65 -24.32
C ASP A 8 25.20 10.36 -23.84
N HIS A 9 25.32 11.37 -22.97
CA HIS A 9 24.18 12.17 -22.53
C HIS A 9 23.51 12.92 -23.70
N THR A 10 24.30 13.44 -24.62
CA THR A 10 23.80 14.13 -25.81
C THR A 10 23.06 13.16 -26.73
N LEU A 11 23.64 11.99 -27.00
CA LEU A 11 23.02 10.93 -27.79
C LEU A 11 21.69 10.46 -27.17
N LEU A 12 21.65 10.27 -25.85
CA LEU A 12 20.43 9.87 -25.14
C LEU A 12 19.35 10.95 -25.17
N ALA A 13 19.72 12.23 -25.17
CA ALA A 13 18.79 13.34 -25.32
C ALA A 13 18.16 13.34 -26.73
N ASP A 14 18.99 13.23 -27.77
CA ASP A 14 18.54 13.17 -29.17
C ASP A 14 17.61 11.97 -29.44
N LEU A 15 17.95 10.82 -28.87
CA LEU A 15 17.13 9.61 -28.96
C LEU A 15 15.77 9.79 -28.27
N ARG A 16 15.75 10.40 -27.08
CA ARG A 16 14.51 10.68 -26.35
C ARG A 16 13.60 11.62 -27.12
N ASP A 17 14.17 12.65 -27.74
CA ASP A 17 13.44 13.59 -28.59
C ASP A 17 12.87 12.93 -29.84
N ALA A 18 13.63 12.03 -30.46
CA ALA A 18 13.15 11.26 -31.61
C ALA A 18 11.99 10.34 -31.23
N LEU A 19 12.09 9.63 -30.10
CA LEU A 19 11.03 8.74 -29.60
C LEU A 19 9.77 9.51 -29.22
N ASN A 20 9.90 10.64 -28.51
CA ASN A 20 8.76 11.48 -28.13
C ASN A 20 7.98 12.02 -29.35
N ARG A 21 8.63 12.20 -30.50
CA ARG A 21 7.96 12.61 -31.75
C ARG A 21 7.27 11.46 -32.48
N LEU A 22 7.87 10.27 -32.45
CA LEU A 22 7.42 9.13 -33.25
C LEU A 22 6.39 8.26 -32.52
N ASP A 23 6.58 8.06 -31.22
CA ASP A 23 5.75 7.22 -30.34
C ASP A 23 5.66 7.86 -28.94
N PRO A 24 4.89 8.96 -28.79
CA PRO A 24 4.72 9.59 -27.50
C PRO A 24 4.02 8.64 -26.52
N PRO A 25 4.42 8.61 -25.23
CA PRO A 25 3.73 7.80 -24.24
C PRO A 25 2.25 8.21 -24.18
N PRO A 26 1.32 7.24 -24.27
CA PRO A 26 -0.10 7.53 -24.20
C PRO A 26 -0.46 8.33 -22.94
N ALA A 27 -1.26 9.39 -23.10
CA ALA A 27 -1.63 10.31 -22.01
C ALA A 27 -2.16 9.57 -20.76
N HIS A 28 -2.98 8.53 -20.94
CA HIS A 28 -3.51 7.75 -19.82
C HIS A 28 -2.44 7.01 -19.00
N LEU A 29 -1.29 6.66 -19.59
CA LEU A 29 -0.17 6.06 -18.86
C LEU A 29 0.61 7.10 -18.07
N LEU A 30 0.75 8.32 -18.62
CA LEU A 30 1.32 9.45 -17.89
C LEU A 30 0.40 9.86 -16.73
N ASP A 31 -0.90 9.96 -16.98
CA ASP A 31 -1.89 10.26 -15.94
C ASP A 31 -1.87 9.17 -14.86
N ALA A 32 -1.79 7.89 -15.23
CA ALA A 32 -1.63 6.81 -14.26
C ALA A 32 -0.32 6.91 -13.46
N ALA A 33 0.79 7.32 -14.10
CA ALA A 33 2.06 7.52 -13.44
C ALA A 33 2.02 8.73 -12.48
N TYR A 34 1.48 9.87 -12.91
CA TYR A 34 1.34 11.08 -12.08
C TYR A 34 0.35 10.88 -10.93
N ASN A 35 -0.78 10.23 -11.17
CA ASN A 35 -1.72 9.79 -10.11
C ASN A 35 -1.08 8.73 -9.20
N SER A 36 -0.02 8.07 -9.65
CA SER A 36 0.85 7.23 -8.83
C SER A 36 1.96 8.02 -8.11
N LEU A 37 2.04 9.34 -8.24
CA LEU A 37 2.90 10.18 -7.43
C LEU A 37 2.06 10.97 -6.42
N ASP A 38 0.80 11.27 -6.73
CA ASP A 38 -0.15 11.94 -5.83
C ASP A 38 -0.36 11.23 -4.48
N TRP A 39 -0.05 9.93 -4.38
CA TRP A 39 -0.11 9.18 -3.11
C TRP A 39 1.21 9.16 -2.34
N MET A 40 2.31 9.61 -2.94
CA MET A 40 3.50 9.99 -2.18
C MET A 40 3.24 11.37 -1.59
N ASP A 41 2.34 11.38 -0.60
CA ASP A 41 2.22 12.48 0.32
C ASP A 41 3.61 12.67 0.93
N ALA A 42 4.33 13.70 0.48
CA ALA A 42 5.75 13.90 0.78
C ALA A 42 5.98 14.05 2.29
N ASP A 43 4.93 14.42 3.03
CA ASP A 43 4.91 14.58 4.48
C ASP A 43 4.50 13.29 5.21
N ALA A 44 4.08 12.24 4.49
CA ALA A 44 3.68 10.98 5.10
C ALA A 44 4.88 10.21 5.64
N ALA A 45 4.83 9.92 6.94
CA ALA A 45 5.80 9.05 7.59
C ALA A 45 5.71 7.62 7.03
N LEU A 46 6.85 6.94 6.93
CA LEU A 46 6.86 5.53 6.59
C LEU A 46 6.71 4.70 7.86
N ALA A 47 5.56 4.05 8.02
CA ALA A 47 5.30 3.16 9.15
C ALA A 47 6.01 1.82 8.97
N GLU A 48 6.75 1.40 10.00
CA GLU A 48 7.51 0.16 10.03
C GLU A 48 6.65 -1.00 10.53
N LEU A 49 6.76 -2.17 9.90
CA LEU A 49 6.10 -3.39 10.38
C LEU A 49 6.85 -3.92 11.60
N VAL A 50 6.26 -3.78 12.79
CA VAL A 50 6.87 -4.17 14.07
C VAL A 50 6.40 -5.54 14.57
N ALA A 51 5.24 -6.02 14.12
CA ALA A 51 4.77 -7.36 14.41
C ALA A 51 3.94 -7.97 13.26
N ASP A 52 4.17 -9.25 12.97
CA ASP A 52 3.39 -10.05 12.03
C ASP A 52 3.08 -11.42 12.66
N SER A 53 1.81 -11.70 12.90
CA SER A 53 1.41 -12.95 13.55
C SER A 53 1.73 -14.19 12.71
N ALA A 54 1.86 -14.06 11.38
CA ALA A 54 2.24 -15.18 10.51
C ALA A 54 3.67 -15.67 10.76
N VAL A 55 4.57 -14.76 11.19
CA VAL A 55 5.95 -15.11 11.55
C VAL A 55 6.02 -15.69 12.97
N ALA A 56 5.18 -15.18 13.88
CA ALA A 56 5.16 -15.59 15.28
C ALA A 56 4.50 -16.97 15.52
N ALA A 57 3.58 -17.41 14.65
CA ALA A 57 2.73 -18.56 14.93
C ALA A 57 3.43 -19.94 14.90
N GLY A 58 4.61 -20.08 14.27
CA GLY A 58 5.24 -21.38 14.06
C GLY A 58 4.33 -22.36 13.28
N VAL A 59 4.83 -23.55 12.91
CA VAL A 59 4.09 -24.54 12.11
C VAL A 59 2.95 -25.17 12.94
N ALA A 60 1.87 -24.44 13.17
CA ALA A 60 0.67 -24.90 13.86
C ALA A 60 -0.47 -25.08 12.85
N ILE A 61 -0.51 -26.26 12.25
CA ILE A 61 -1.62 -26.73 11.43
C ILE A 61 -2.77 -27.13 12.36
N ARG A 62 -3.87 -26.38 12.37
CA ARG A 62 -5.21 -26.88 12.74
C ARG A 62 -6.30 -26.00 12.12
N ALA A 63 -7.38 -26.68 11.73
CA ALA A 63 -8.52 -26.21 10.93
C ALA A 63 -9.00 -24.78 11.25
N ALA A 64 -9.21 -24.00 10.17
CA ALA A 64 -9.41 -22.54 10.09
C ALA A 64 -8.13 -21.72 10.32
N GLN A 65 -7.58 -21.14 9.24
CA GLN A 65 -6.45 -20.21 9.35
C GLN A 65 -6.89 -19.00 10.21
N PRO A 66 -6.22 -18.73 11.34
CA PRO A 66 -6.55 -17.56 12.17
C PRO A 66 -6.31 -16.26 11.37
N PRO A 67 -7.02 -15.17 11.71
CA PRO A 67 -6.74 -13.87 11.11
C PRO A 67 -5.26 -13.51 11.25
N ARG A 68 -4.63 -13.07 10.16
CA ARG A 68 -3.26 -12.54 10.21
C ARG A 68 -3.31 -11.15 10.81
N VAL A 69 -2.54 -10.92 11.86
CA VAL A 69 -2.47 -9.64 12.55
C VAL A 69 -1.15 -8.96 12.18
N LEU A 70 -1.24 -7.74 11.68
CA LEU A 70 -0.07 -6.89 11.41
C LEU A 70 -0.13 -5.66 12.32
N THR A 71 1.02 -5.29 12.88
CA THR A 71 1.17 -4.06 13.64
C THR A 71 2.25 -3.21 13.00
N PHE A 72 1.90 -1.96 12.68
CA PHE A 72 2.80 -0.97 12.11
C PHE A 72 2.98 0.21 13.07
N ASP A 73 4.20 0.72 13.18
CA ASP A 73 4.54 1.90 13.96
C ASP A 73 5.03 3.04 13.06
N ALA A 74 4.42 4.21 13.18
CA ALA A 74 4.74 5.43 12.45
C ALA A 74 5.42 6.50 13.32
N GLY A 75 5.91 6.15 14.52
CA GLY A 75 6.62 7.07 15.43
C GLY A 75 5.72 8.08 16.16
N GLY A 76 4.41 7.89 16.09
CA GLY A 76 3.39 8.78 16.65
C GLY A 76 1.96 8.27 16.43
N ALA A 77 1.81 7.29 15.53
CA ALA A 77 0.62 6.48 15.40
C ALA A 77 1.01 5.00 15.23
N THR A 78 0.18 4.10 15.74
CA THR A 78 0.26 2.66 15.53
C THR A 78 -0.99 2.21 14.78
N LEU A 79 -0.79 1.39 13.76
CA LEU A 79 -1.85 0.72 13.02
C LEU A 79 -1.82 -0.76 13.32
N VAL A 80 -2.90 -1.28 13.91
CA VAL A 80 -3.13 -2.71 14.09
C VAL A 80 -4.19 -3.15 13.09
N VAL A 81 -3.92 -4.17 12.30
CA VAL A 81 -4.88 -4.71 11.32
C VAL A 81 -4.98 -6.22 11.43
N GLU A 82 -6.22 -6.70 11.43
CA GLU A 82 -6.58 -8.10 11.28
C GLU A 82 -7.04 -8.35 9.84
N ILE A 83 -6.40 -9.32 9.19
CA ILE A 83 -6.66 -9.70 7.81
C ILE A 83 -7.28 -11.10 7.80
N LEU A 84 -8.52 -11.18 7.35
CA LEU A 84 -9.27 -12.42 7.19
C LEU A 84 -9.36 -12.72 5.69
N THR A 85 -8.89 -13.89 5.27
CA THR A 85 -8.97 -14.34 3.88
C THR A 85 -10.18 -15.26 3.71
N GLU A 86 -11.06 -14.92 2.79
CA GLU A 86 -12.24 -15.69 2.45
C GLU A 86 -12.01 -16.40 1.11
N THR A 87 -11.79 -17.71 1.17
CA THR A 87 -11.64 -18.54 -0.03
C THR A 87 -13.02 -18.83 -0.63
N GLN A 88 -13.27 -18.25 -1.82
CA GLN A 88 -14.47 -18.54 -2.60
C GLN A 88 -14.38 -19.93 -3.23
N ARG A 89 -15.46 -20.73 -3.17
CA ARG A 89 -15.50 -22.07 -3.79
C ARG A 89 -15.54 -22.06 -5.32
N SER A 90 -15.75 -20.90 -5.95
CA SER A 90 -16.15 -20.77 -7.35
C SER A 90 -15.04 -20.41 -8.34
N GLY A 91 -13.75 -20.60 -7.99
CA GLY A 91 -12.64 -20.22 -8.87
C GLY A 91 -12.43 -18.70 -9.05
N ALA A 92 -13.24 -17.88 -8.39
CA ALA A 92 -13.00 -16.44 -8.26
C ALA A 92 -11.77 -16.18 -7.40
N GLN A 93 -11.09 -15.05 -7.64
CA GLN A 93 -9.95 -14.63 -6.81
C GLN A 93 -10.37 -14.48 -5.34
N PRO A 94 -9.54 -14.95 -4.39
CA PRO A 94 -9.83 -14.83 -2.98
C PRO A 94 -9.94 -13.37 -2.57
N ARG A 95 -10.92 -13.08 -1.71
CA ARG A 95 -11.17 -11.74 -1.17
C ARG A 95 -10.81 -11.72 0.31
N ARG A 96 -10.47 -10.53 0.79
CA ARG A 96 -10.08 -10.31 2.18
C ARG A 96 -10.97 -9.27 2.81
N ARG A 97 -11.23 -9.50 4.09
CA ARG A 97 -11.76 -8.49 4.99
C ARG A 97 -10.63 -8.00 5.87
N VAL A 98 -10.49 -6.68 5.97
CA VAL A 98 -9.54 -6.03 6.85
C VAL A 98 -10.31 -5.28 7.92
N VAL A 99 -9.99 -5.56 9.17
CA VAL A 99 -10.45 -4.78 10.33
C VAL A 99 -9.23 -4.13 10.93
N GLY A 100 -9.27 -2.82 11.16
CA GLY A 100 -8.13 -2.11 11.69
C GLY A 100 -8.48 -1.17 12.82
N GLN A 101 -7.45 -0.84 13.58
CA GLN A 101 -7.49 0.10 14.68
C GLN A 101 -6.25 1.00 14.67
N LEU A 102 -6.48 2.31 14.78
CA LEU A 102 -5.47 3.34 14.93
C LEU A 102 -5.29 3.68 16.42
N LEU A 103 -4.04 3.83 16.85
CA LEU A 103 -3.66 4.31 18.18
C LEU A 103 -2.66 5.46 18.05
N PRO A 104 -2.82 6.60 18.75
CA PRO A 104 -4.03 7.01 19.48
C PRO A 104 -5.28 7.02 18.58
N PRO A 105 -6.48 6.79 19.14
CA PRO A 105 -7.73 6.74 18.37
C PRO A 105 -8.01 8.08 17.69
N GLY A 106 -8.66 8.04 16.53
CA GLY A 106 -9.02 9.24 15.78
C GLY A 106 -9.64 8.91 14.43
N VAL A 107 -10.39 9.88 13.91
CA VAL A 107 -10.98 9.82 12.57
C VAL A 107 -9.89 10.08 11.53
N ALA A 108 -9.83 9.21 10.53
CA ALA A 108 -8.85 9.24 9.46
C ALA A 108 -9.45 8.62 8.20
N ASP A 109 -9.03 9.13 7.05
CA ASP A 109 -9.19 8.43 5.78
C ASP A 109 -8.10 7.36 5.67
N VAL A 110 -8.52 6.12 5.44
CA VAL A 110 -7.66 4.95 5.34
C VAL A 110 -7.83 4.33 3.96
N GLU A 111 -6.74 4.26 3.21
CA GLU A 111 -6.70 3.51 1.95
C GLU A 111 -6.03 2.17 2.16
N VAL A 112 -6.69 1.12 1.67
CA VAL A 112 -6.12 -0.22 1.56
C VAL A 112 -5.78 -0.48 0.09
N ARG A 113 -4.51 -0.71 -0.20
CA ARG A 113 -4.00 -0.91 -1.57
C ARG A 113 -3.60 -2.36 -1.80
N GLY A 114 -4.05 -2.90 -2.94
CA GLY A 114 -3.66 -4.21 -3.47
C GLY A 114 -2.70 -4.09 -4.66
N THR A 115 -1.90 -5.13 -4.90
CA THR A 115 -0.89 -5.17 -5.97
C THR A 115 -1.47 -5.18 -7.39
N ASP A 116 -2.76 -5.48 -7.54
CA ASP A 116 -3.51 -5.41 -8.79
C ASP A 116 -3.97 -3.98 -9.13
N GLY A 117 -3.57 -2.99 -8.32
CA GLY A 117 -3.98 -1.59 -8.45
C GLY A 117 -5.33 -1.30 -7.77
N ALA A 118 -5.99 -2.30 -7.17
CA ALA A 118 -7.23 -2.07 -6.44
C ALA A 118 -6.99 -1.24 -5.18
N ARG A 119 -7.95 -0.36 -4.89
CA ARG A 119 -7.92 0.55 -3.74
C ARG A 119 -9.28 0.49 -3.04
N VAL A 120 -9.27 0.24 -1.74
CA VAL A 120 -10.47 0.28 -0.91
C VAL A 120 -10.31 1.42 0.09
N GLN A 121 -11.12 2.46 -0.09
CA GLN A 121 -11.15 3.65 0.76
C GLN A 121 -12.18 3.44 1.87
N VAL A 122 -11.75 3.64 3.12
CA VAL A 122 -12.61 3.55 4.31
C VAL A 122 -12.26 4.65 5.28
N ARG A 123 -13.16 4.96 6.21
CA ARG A 123 -12.92 5.95 7.25
C ARG A 123 -12.87 5.26 8.61
N SER A 124 -11.92 5.64 9.45
CA SER A 124 -11.96 5.25 10.86
C SER A 124 -12.98 6.07 11.64
N ASP A 125 -13.58 5.47 12.66
CA ASP A 125 -14.45 6.16 13.59
C ASP A 125 -13.65 6.95 14.66
N ALA A 126 -14.35 7.62 15.57
CA ALA A 126 -13.73 8.36 16.68
C ALA A 126 -12.90 7.47 17.62
N HIS A 127 -13.11 6.15 17.61
CA HIS A 127 -12.32 5.18 18.36
C HIS A 127 -11.15 4.61 17.53
N GLY A 128 -10.88 5.17 16.34
CA GLY A 128 -9.82 4.74 15.43
C GLY A 128 -10.12 3.43 14.70
N ARG A 129 -11.35 2.91 14.75
CA ARG A 129 -11.71 1.61 14.17
C ARG A 129 -12.21 1.75 12.74
N PHE A 130 -11.82 0.84 11.86
CA PHE A 130 -12.32 0.80 10.49
C PHE A 130 -12.50 -0.64 9.99
N ARG A 131 -13.27 -0.80 8.92
CA ARG A 131 -13.51 -2.09 8.27
C ARG A 131 -13.52 -1.91 6.75
N ALA A 132 -12.59 -2.56 6.06
CA ALA A 132 -12.58 -2.71 4.61
C ALA A 132 -13.02 -4.12 4.20
N THR A 133 -13.84 -4.21 3.17
CA THR A 133 -14.35 -5.46 2.60
C THR A 133 -13.97 -5.56 1.13
N ASP A 134 -14.00 -6.77 0.59
CA ASP A 134 -13.71 -7.05 -0.83
C ASP A 134 -12.29 -6.66 -1.28
N VAL A 135 -11.35 -6.59 -0.34
CA VAL A 135 -9.94 -6.30 -0.63
C VAL A 135 -9.35 -7.50 -1.39
N PRO A 136 -8.71 -7.31 -2.55
CA PRO A 136 -8.08 -8.41 -3.28
C PRO A 136 -7.01 -9.12 -2.43
N ALA A 137 -6.88 -10.43 -2.62
CA ALA A 137 -5.72 -11.13 -2.10
C ALA A 137 -4.43 -10.70 -2.82
N GLY A 138 -3.30 -10.77 -2.11
CA GLY A 138 -1.99 -10.36 -2.62
C GLY A 138 -1.15 -9.68 -1.55
N SER A 139 -0.15 -8.89 -1.95
CA SER A 139 0.51 -7.97 -1.04
C SER A 139 -0.42 -6.78 -0.76
N ILE A 140 -0.32 -6.23 0.43
CA ILE A 140 -1.18 -5.14 0.90
C ILE A 140 -0.32 -3.99 1.43
N ALA A 141 -0.77 -2.77 1.20
CA ALA A 141 -0.21 -1.57 1.81
C ALA A 141 -1.33 -0.66 2.30
N PHE A 142 -1.03 0.15 3.31
CA PHE A 142 -1.97 1.10 3.89
C PHE A 142 -1.47 2.53 3.67
N SER A 143 -2.40 3.47 3.55
CA SER A 143 -2.16 4.89 3.82
C SER A 143 -3.22 5.37 4.82
N CYS A 144 -2.83 6.28 5.69
CA CYS A 144 -3.70 6.86 6.71
C CYS A 144 -3.46 8.36 6.74
N ARG A 145 -4.55 9.13 6.61
CA ARG A 145 -4.54 10.58 6.73
C ARG A 145 -5.57 10.98 7.78
N PHE A 146 -5.11 11.60 8.86
CA PHE A 146 -5.96 12.02 9.96
C PHE A 146 -6.73 13.30 9.60
N ASP A 147 -7.93 13.45 10.16
CA ASP A 147 -8.66 14.72 10.11
C ASP A 147 -7.99 15.79 10.99
N ASP A 148 -7.29 15.34 12.04
CA ASP A 148 -6.51 16.19 12.94
C ASP A 148 -5.21 16.61 12.24
N PRO A 149 -5.03 17.91 11.92
CA PRO A 149 -3.86 18.40 11.20
C PRO A 149 -2.57 18.35 12.02
N GLU A 150 -2.63 18.15 13.34
CA GLU A 150 -1.43 17.97 14.17
C GLU A 150 -0.85 16.56 14.07
N ARG A 151 -1.61 15.62 13.48
CA ARG A 151 -1.18 14.23 13.31
C ARG A 151 -0.64 14.00 11.91
N ASN A 152 0.62 13.60 11.83
CA ASN A 152 1.24 13.27 10.54
C ASN A 152 0.51 12.10 9.86
N PRO A 153 0.25 12.20 8.55
CA PRO A 153 -0.17 11.06 7.76
C PRO A 153 0.95 10.01 7.73
N PHE A 154 0.61 8.77 7.44
CA PHE A 154 1.60 7.73 7.25
C PHE A 154 1.19 6.72 6.18
N VAL A 155 2.19 6.05 5.63
CA VAL A 155 2.05 4.95 4.67
C VAL A 155 2.84 3.74 5.14
N THR A 156 2.43 2.54 4.75
CA THR A 156 3.21 1.32 4.99
C THR A 156 3.92 0.88 3.72
N ARG A 157 5.02 0.12 3.88
CA ARG A 157 5.53 -0.69 2.76
C ARG A 157 4.54 -1.79 2.38
N TRP A 158 4.68 -2.29 1.16
CA TRP A 158 4.01 -3.51 0.73
C TRP A 158 4.37 -4.67 1.66
N THR A 159 3.35 -5.27 2.25
CA THR A 159 3.49 -6.46 3.06
C THR A 159 2.95 -7.63 2.26
N GLY A 160 3.82 -8.59 1.94
CA GLY A 160 3.46 -9.78 1.17
C GLY A 160 2.37 -10.60 1.84
N PRO A 161 1.69 -11.50 1.11
CA PRO A 161 0.90 -12.54 1.76
C PRO A 161 1.83 -13.29 2.71
N GLY A 162 1.46 -13.43 3.99
CA GLY A 162 2.21 -14.28 4.92
C GLY A 162 2.37 -15.66 4.27
N GLN A 163 3.51 -16.34 4.48
CA GLN A 163 3.74 -17.64 3.84
C GLN A 163 2.54 -18.55 4.12
N GLN A 164 1.85 -18.92 3.05
CA GLN A 164 0.69 -19.82 3.04
C GLN A 164 1.18 -21.26 2.94
#